data_AF-A9V660-F1
#
_entry.id   AF-A9V660-F1
#
_cell.length_a   1.000
_cell.length_b   1.000
_cell.length_c   1.000
_cell.angle_alpha   90.00
_cell.angle_beta   90.00
_cell.angle_gamma   90.00
#
_symmetry.space_group_name_H-M   'P 1'
#
loop_
_entity.id
_entity.type
_entity.pdbx_description
1 polymer ?
#
loop_
_entity_poly.entity_id
_entity_poly.type
_entity_poly.pdbx_seq_one_letter_code
_entity_poly.pdbx_strand_id
1 'polypeptide(L)'
;MVAHDVVQPTANLTNLLGVIDDRWWVGRVVGQGMKCRMIPSEKNWLLKYHNERSSGHVSRRPRVRVPSADDEGDGISMATQDDERLHIVFNKQARDEAYPDDCVTFRPPNLNKTANPYALAPDVRPLAFVGPCHTGFALTDMMHQALIDYLVMSFPEHVEVLDLDTSQQSPRGGRQRLPTASAADSAASIEDVREIASKEVIDHIYESSRQGKMCILQGCSDSVHRLRKSQLFPIVVHLRLRSQQVLTKLLRSLDDKEMLKQSQSQISFLNRHNAIPGKNCDLVLSKSRLEISCFELASYVDAYLGEATLDMDVDDRLLTRAKPTDVAEL
;
A
#
# COMPACT_ATOMS: atom_id res chain seq x y z
N MET A 1 4.49 24.36 -16.71
CA MET A 1 5.20 23.65 -15.63
C MET A 1 4.15 23.02 -14.73
N VAL A 2 3.77 21.77 -15.03
CA VAL A 2 2.88 20.99 -14.15
C VAL A 2 3.78 20.42 -13.07
N ALA A 3 3.55 20.82 -11.83
CA ALA A 3 4.18 20.18 -10.68
C ALA A 3 3.78 18.70 -10.73
N HIS A 4 4.74 17.82 -10.99
CA HIS A 4 4.58 16.41 -10.68
C HIS A 4 4.45 16.34 -9.16
N ASP A 5 3.22 16.27 -8.66
CA ASP A 5 2.96 15.82 -7.31
C ASP A 5 3.70 14.49 -7.17
N VAL A 6 4.76 14.49 -6.36
CA VAL A 6 5.52 13.29 -6.03
C VAL A 6 4.52 12.32 -5.44
N VAL A 7 4.21 11.28 -6.21
CA VAL A 7 3.22 10.27 -5.88
C VAL A 7 3.75 9.52 -4.67
N GLN A 8 3.27 9.90 -3.48
CA GLN A 8 3.67 9.21 -2.25
C GLN A 8 2.84 7.94 -2.11
N PRO A 9 3.47 6.75 -2.04
CA PRO A 9 2.76 5.51 -1.76
C PRO A 9 1.97 5.66 -0.46
N THR A 10 0.79 5.04 -0.38
CA THR A 10 -0.12 5.24 0.76
C THR A 10 0.40 4.69 2.09
N ALA A 11 1.52 3.96 2.06
CA ALA A 11 2.33 3.54 3.21
C ALA A 11 3.79 3.98 2.98
N ASN A 12 4.43 4.52 4.04
CA ASN A 12 5.82 4.94 4.00
C ASN A 12 6.75 3.72 4.07
N LEU A 13 7.10 3.15 2.91
CA LEU A 13 8.05 2.05 2.83
C LEU A 13 9.44 2.54 3.22
N THR A 14 10.12 1.75 4.06
CA THR A 14 11.44 2.09 4.59
C THR A 14 12.38 0.92 4.37
N ASN A 15 13.43 1.13 3.59
CA ASN A 15 14.45 0.12 3.31
C ASN A 15 15.50 0.22 4.42
N LEU A 16 15.67 -0.85 5.20
CA LEU A 16 16.65 -0.91 6.26
C LEU A 16 18.00 -1.39 5.72
N LEU A 17 19.06 -0.68 6.11
CA LEU A 17 20.44 -1.06 5.81
C LEU A 17 21.04 -1.88 6.96
N GLY A 18 20.67 -1.59 8.20
CA GLY A 18 21.21 -2.29 9.36
C GLY A 18 20.83 -1.67 10.69
N VAL A 19 21.35 -2.26 11.76
CA VAL A 19 21.04 -1.89 13.14
C VAL A 19 22.25 -1.20 13.76
N ILE A 20 22.04 0.00 14.31
CA ILE A 20 23.10 0.72 15.03
C ILE A 20 23.14 0.23 16.48
N ASP A 21 22.01 0.29 17.16
CA ASP A 21 21.85 -0.12 18.56
C ASP A 21 20.38 -0.50 18.86
N ASP A 22 20.09 -0.82 20.13
CA ASP A 22 18.73 -1.13 20.60
C ASP A 22 17.71 -0.02 20.37
N ARG A 23 18.15 1.21 20.05
CA ARG A 23 17.32 2.41 19.90
C ARG A 23 17.22 2.91 18.46
N TRP A 24 18.18 2.56 17.61
CA TRP A 24 18.32 3.14 16.28
C TRP A 24 18.71 2.11 15.25
N TRP A 25 18.00 2.16 14.13
CA TRP A 25 18.30 1.52 12.87
C TRP A 25 18.80 2.56 11.87
N VAL A 26 19.44 2.10 10.80
CA VAL A 26 19.82 2.92 9.66
C VAL A 26 19.10 2.41 8.42
N GLY A 27 18.62 3.34 7.61
CA GLY A 27 17.92 3.00 6.37
C GLY A 27 17.46 4.24 5.64
N ARG A 28 16.64 4.06 4.61
CA ARG A 28 16.04 5.16 3.86
C ARG A 28 14.54 5.01 3.77
N VAL A 29 13.84 6.12 3.57
CA VAL A 29 12.42 6.12 3.27
C VAL A 29 12.25 6.24 1.76
N VAL A 30 11.51 5.32 1.14
CA VAL A 30 11.26 5.30 -0.31
C VAL A 30 10.45 6.54 -0.71
N GLY A 31 10.87 7.26 -1.77
CA GLY A 31 10.23 8.51 -2.22
C GLY A 31 10.81 9.78 -1.59
N GLN A 32 11.93 9.70 -0.89
CA GLN A 32 12.60 10.84 -0.24
C GLN A 32 14.08 10.98 -0.61
N GLY A 33 14.49 10.36 -1.71
CA GLY A 33 15.87 10.37 -2.22
C GLY A 33 16.76 9.28 -1.61
N MET A 34 18.06 9.35 -1.94
CA MET A 34 19.01 8.26 -1.67
C MET A 34 19.62 8.27 -0.26
N LYS A 35 19.62 9.42 0.43
CA LYS A 35 20.36 9.62 1.69
C LYS A 35 19.79 8.75 2.82
N CYS A 36 20.63 7.87 3.38
CA CYS A 36 20.31 7.12 4.58
C CYS A 36 20.18 8.02 5.82
N ARG A 37 19.30 7.59 6.72
CA ARG A 37 18.90 8.30 7.93
C ARG A 37 18.77 7.33 9.10
N MET A 38 18.74 7.90 10.30
CA MET A 38 18.49 7.12 11.51
C MET A 38 16.98 6.92 11.68
N ILE A 39 16.58 5.67 11.85
CA ILE A 39 15.20 5.23 12.04
C ILE A 39 15.08 4.73 13.48
N PRO A 40 14.12 5.20 14.28
CA PRO A 40 13.96 4.73 15.65
C PRO A 40 13.58 3.26 15.66
N SER A 41 14.22 2.43 16.48
CA SER A 41 13.80 1.05 16.70
C SER A 41 12.41 1.01 17.35
N GLU A 42 11.75 -0.15 17.31
CA GLU A 42 10.47 -0.37 17.99
C GLU A 42 10.53 0.02 19.48
N LYS A 43 11.62 -0.35 20.16
CA LYS A 43 11.83 -0.04 21.59
C LYS A 43 11.90 1.48 21.81
N ASN A 44 12.66 2.19 20.98
CA ASN A 44 12.79 3.64 21.09
C ASN A 44 11.47 4.35 20.76
N TRP A 45 10.73 3.85 19.77
CA TRP A 45 9.40 4.35 19.45
C TRP A 45 8.42 4.19 20.61
N LEU A 46 8.36 2.98 21.21
CA LEU A 46 7.48 2.69 22.36
C LEU A 46 7.84 3.54 23.59
N LEU A 47 9.13 3.72 23.88
CA LEU A 47 9.58 4.59 24.97
C LEU A 47 9.09 6.03 24.79
N LYS A 48 9.14 6.57 23.56
CA LYS A 48 8.66 7.92 23.27
C LYS A 48 7.14 8.02 23.35
N TYR A 49 6.43 7.01 22.84
CA TYR A 49 4.97 6.93 22.96
C TYR A 49 4.49 7.00 24.41
N HIS A 50 5.15 6.26 25.32
CA HIS A 50 4.82 6.32 26.75
C HIS A 50 5.16 7.68 27.38
N ASN A 51 6.28 8.30 27.00
CA ASN A 51 6.67 9.61 27.51
C ASN A 51 5.72 10.74 27.06
N GLU A 52 5.28 10.74 25.79
CA GLU A 52 4.29 11.71 25.28
C GLU A 52 2.95 11.60 26.02
N ARG A 53 2.50 10.38 26.31
CA ARG A 53 1.27 10.13 27.09
C ARG A 53 1.39 10.61 28.53
N SER A 54 2.59 10.51 29.12
CA SER A 54 2.87 10.91 30.51
C SER A 54 3.05 12.42 30.65
N SER A 55 3.49 13.10 29.59
CA SER A 55 3.80 14.53 29.63
C SER A 55 2.58 15.46 29.49
N GLY A 56 1.38 14.94 29.19
CA GLY A 56 0.12 15.72 29.10
C GLY A 56 0.13 16.90 28.12
N HIS A 57 1.21 17.08 27.34
CA HIS A 57 1.38 18.17 26.40
C HIS A 57 0.62 17.81 25.13
N VAL A 58 -0.63 18.23 25.07
CA VAL A 58 -1.35 18.44 23.81
C VAL A 58 -0.51 19.44 23.01
N SER A 59 0.40 18.95 22.17
CA SER A 59 1.11 19.74 21.18
C SER A 59 0.04 20.43 20.33
N ARG A 60 -0.17 21.72 20.61
CA ARG A 60 -1.09 22.58 19.86
C ARG A 60 -0.75 22.43 18.38
N ARG A 61 -1.76 22.09 17.58
CA ARG A 61 -1.69 22.04 16.12
C ARG A 61 -0.87 23.25 15.62
N PRO A 62 0.25 23.06 14.89
CA PRO A 62 0.86 24.19 14.21
C PRO A 62 -0.11 24.58 13.10
N ARG A 63 -0.81 25.69 13.30
CA ARG A 63 -1.56 26.37 12.26
C ARG A 63 -0.52 26.75 11.20
N VAL A 64 -0.45 26.01 10.10
CA VAL A 64 0.29 26.44 8.91
C VAL A 64 -0.37 27.77 8.50
N ARG A 65 0.28 28.88 8.84
CA ARG A 65 -0.09 30.20 8.31
C ARG A 65 0.26 30.17 6.83
N VAL A 66 -0.72 29.83 6.00
CA VAL A 66 -0.73 30.25 4.61
C VAL A 66 -1.01 31.76 4.65
N PRO A 67 -0.17 32.63 4.07
CA PRO A 67 -0.50 34.03 3.96
C PRO A 67 -1.58 34.16 2.87
N SER A 68 -2.83 34.29 3.28
CA SER A 68 -3.90 34.76 2.40
C SER A 68 -4.51 36.01 3.02
N ALA A 69 -4.59 37.04 2.20
CA ALA A 69 -5.35 38.23 2.46
C ALA A 69 -6.85 37.90 2.62
N ASP A 70 -7.47 38.68 3.49
CA ASP A 70 -8.89 39.00 3.58
C ASP A 70 -9.88 37.96 4.17
N ASP A 71 -10.55 38.45 5.21
CA ASP A 71 -11.97 38.31 5.55
C ASP A 71 -12.41 37.45 6.76
N GLU A 72 -13.38 38.02 7.48
CA GLU A 72 -13.95 37.61 8.76
C GLU A 72 -14.81 36.34 8.67
N GLY A 73 -14.95 35.60 9.78
CA GLY A 73 -16.00 34.60 9.90
C GLY A 73 -15.77 33.49 10.92
N ASP A 74 -16.69 33.43 11.88
CA ASP A 74 -16.86 32.54 13.02
C ASP A 74 -16.41 31.06 12.91
N GLY A 75 -15.92 30.56 14.03
CA GLY A 75 -15.50 29.19 14.20
C GLY A 75 -16.62 28.22 14.54
N ILE A 76 -16.61 27.06 13.87
CA ILE A 76 -17.04 25.76 14.41
C ILE A 76 -15.99 24.75 13.94
N SER A 77 -15.20 24.20 14.87
CA SER A 77 -14.25 23.13 14.59
C SER A 77 -14.97 21.79 14.55
N MET A 78 -15.30 21.30 13.35
CA MET A 78 -15.75 19.92 13.17
C MET A 78 -14.52 19.00 13.18
N ALA A 79 -14.42 18.13 14.18
CA ALA A 79 -13.40 17.08 14.23
C ALA A 79 -13.66 16.09 13.09
N THR A 80 -12.88 16.15 12.02
CA THR A 80 -12.86 15.13 10.98
C THR A 80 -12.18 13.88 11.53
N GLN A 81 -12.95 12.79 11.54
CA GLN A 81 -12.54 11.43 11.91
C GLN A 81 -11.33 10.94 11.08
N ASP A 82 -10.42 10.28 11.79
CA ASP A 82 -9.56 9.19 11.32
C ASP A 82 -8.60 9.47 10.16
N ASP A 83 -7.51 10.18 10.47
CA ASP A 83 -6.22 9.97 9.80
C ASP A 83 -5.41 8.92 10.59
N GLU A 84 -5.65 7.64 10.30
CA GLU A 84 -4.86 6.49 10.82
C GLU A 84 -3.47 6.37 10.15
N ARG A 85 -2.93 7.43 9.55
CA ARG A 85 -1.64 7.41 8.84
C ARG A 85 -0.49 7.79 9.77
N LEU A 86 0.58 6.99 9.78
CA LEU A 86 1.88 7.41 10.31
C LEU A 86 2.44 8.52 9.43
N HIS A 87 2.16 9.78 9.79
CA HIS A 87 2.82 10.91 9.13
C HIS A 87 4.27 10.95 9.61
N ILE A 88 5.22 10.72 8.69
CA ILE A 88 6.62 11.03 8.94
C ILE A 88 6.71 12.55 9.04
N VAL A 89 7.05 13.05 10.23
CA VAL A 89 7.29 14.47 10.45
C VAL A 89 8.80 14.64 10.48
N PHE A 90 9.37 15.33 9.50
CA PHE A 90 10.74 15.79 9.61
C PHE A 90 10.79 16.85 10.68
N ASN A 91 11.55 16.58 11.72
CA ASN A 91 11.76 17.54 12.76
C ASN A 91 12.71 18.64 12.27
N LYS A 92 12.23 19.52 11.38
CA LYS A 92 12.99 20.71 10.94
C LYS A 92 13.02 21.80 12.01
N GLN A 93 12.26 21.68 13.12
CA GLN A 93 12.04 22.80 14.04
C GLN A 93 12.03 22.49 15.54
N ALA A 94 11.99 21.24 16.00
CA ALA A 94 12.19 20.95 17.41
C ALA A 94 13.67 20.72 17.66
N ARG A 95 14.31 21.73 18.27
CA ARG A 95 15.54 21.60 19.06
C ARG A 95 15.27 20.69 20.28
N ASP A 96 14.79 19.48 20.06
CA ASP A 96 14.84 18.45 21.07
C ASP A 96 16.26 17.89 21.02
N GLU A 97 17.06 18.18 22.04
CA GLU A 97 18.44 17.69 22.23
C GLU A 97 18.57 16.14 22.16
N ALA A 98 17.43 15.43 22.13
CA ALA A 98 17.32 13.98 22.07
C ALA A 98 17.34 13.37 20.65
N TYR A 99 17.38 14.17 19.58
CA TYR A 99 17.34 13.69 18.19
C TYR A 99 18.55 14.16 17.37
N PRO A 100 19.26 13.25 16.66
CA PRO A 100 20.21 13.64 15.64
C PRO A 100 19.49 14.39 14.49
N ASP A 101 20.13 15.41 13.91
CA ASP A 101 19.56 16.24 12.82
C ASP A 101 19.08 15.40 11.59
N ASP A 102 19.61 14.19 11.43
CA ASP A 102 19.32 13.27 10.32
C ASP A 102 18.30 12.16 10.66
N CYS A 103 17.49 12.30 11.71
CA CYS A 103 16.51 11.28 12.10
C CYS A 103 15.14 11.39 11.39
N VAL A 104 14.49 10.24 11.20
CA VAL A 104 13.08 10.16 10.82
C VAL A 104 12.25 10.14 12.10
N THR A 105 11.28 11.06 12.26
CA THR A 105 10.33 11.00 13.39
C THR A 105 8.95 10.58 12.89
N PHE A 106 8.39 9.56 13.53
CA PHE A 106 7.04 9.09 13.26
C PHE A 106 6.09 9.74 14.25
N ARG A 107 5.08 10.47 13.77
CA ARG A 107 3.99 10.90 14.64
C ARG A 107 3.01 9.74 14.78
N PRO A 108 2.71 9.24 16.00
CA PRO A 108 1.77 8.14 16.16
C PRO A 108 0.36 8.58 15.70
N PRO A 109 -0.30 7.84 14.79
CA PRO A 109 -1.71 8.05 14.51
C PRO A 109 -2.51 7.53 15.70
N ASN A 110 -3.31 8.41 16.30
CA ASN A 110 -4.28 8.12 17.36
C ASN A 110 -3.74 7.26 18.54
N LEU A 111 -3.52 7.92 19.68
CA LEU A 111 -2.98 7.46 20.98
C LEU A 111 -3.67 6.24 21.66
N ASN A 112 -4.45 5.42 20.94
CA ASN A 112 -5.32 4.40 21.53
C ASN A 112 -4.93 2.95 21.21
N LYS A 113 -3.87 2.69 20.44
CA LYS A 113 -3.40 1.32 20.16
C LYS A 113 -1.88 1.19 20.34
N THR A 114 -1.47 0.34 21.28
CA THR A 114 -0.09 -0.15 21.46
C THR A 114 0.21 -1.23 20.40
N ALA A 115 0.13 -0.87 19.12
CA ALA A 115 0.55 -1.75 18.03
C ALA A 115 2.02 -1.47 17.68
N ASN A 116 2.74 -2.50 17.21
CA ASN A 116 4.07 -2.34 16.65
C ASN A 116 4.02 -1.26 15.54
N PRO A 117 4.87 -0.22 15.57
CA PRO A 117 4.89 0.83 14.55
C PRO A 117 5.36 0.35 13.17
N TYR A 118 6.06 -0.78 13.11
CA TYR A 118 6.58 -1.34 11.87
C TYR A 118 5.89 -2.65 11.51
N ALA A 119 5.81 -2.90 10.21
CA ALA A 119 5.36 -4.15 9.65
C ALA A 119 6.32 -4.52 8.51
N LEU A 120 6.71 -5.79 8.45
CA LEU A 120 7.54 -6.30 7.36
C LEU A 120 6.73 -6.27 6.07
N ALA A 121 7.40 -5.85 4.99
CA ALA A 121 6.86 -5.80 3.65
C ALA A 121 7.97 -6.17 2.65
N PRO A 122 7.62 -6.64 1.43
CA PRO A 122 8.60 -6.84 0.36
C PRO A 122 9.33 -5.53 0.00
N ASP A 123 10.60 -5.63 -0.42
CA ASP A 123 11.43 -4.47 -0.82
C ASP A 123 10.80 -3.70 -1.99
N VAL A 124 10.22 -4.45 -2.92
CA VAL A 124 9.36 -3.98 -4.00
C VAL A 124 7.96 -4.54 -3.76
N ARG A 125 7.00 -3.66 -3.44
CA ARG A 125 5.61 -4.00 -3.18
C ARG A 125 4.98 -4.60 -4.44
N PRO A 126 4.26 -5.72 -4.34
CA PRO A 126 3.57 -6.30 -5.48
C PRO A 126 2.38 -5.42 -5.92
N LEU A 127 1.95 -5.52 -7.17
CA LEU A 127 0.83 -4.76 -7.73
C LEU A 127 -0.45 -5.60 -7.74
N ALA A 128 -1.58 -5.02 -7.33
CA ALA A 128 -2.88 -5.65 -7.38
C ALA A 128 -3.92 -4.72 -8.03
N PHE A 129 -4.72 -5.25 -8.95
CA PHE A 129 -5.81 -4.53 -9.57
C PHE A 129 -7.14 -4.78 -8.83
N VAL A 130 -7.97 -3.74 -8.74
CA VAL A 130 -9.33 -3.82 -8.15
C VAL A 130 -10.35 -3.07 -9.00
N GLY A 131 -11.55 -3.65 -9.11
CA GLY A 131 -12.64 -3.11 -9.93
C GLY A 131 -12.40 -3.32 -11.43
N PRO A 132 -13.22 -2.74 -12.33
CA PRO A 132 -14.39 -1.94 -12.00
C PRO A 132 -15.60 -2.78 -11.55
N CYS A 133 -15.68 -4.04 -11.97
CA CYS A 133 -16.66 -5.03 -11.47
C CYS A 133 -15.91 -6.08 -10.64
N HIS A 134 -16.57 -7.16 -10.20
CA HIS A 134 -15.87 -8.21 -9.46
C HIS A 134 -14.84 -8.93 -10.34
N THR A 135 -13.79 -9.48 -9.74
CA THR A 135 -12.83 -10.37 -10.41
C THR A 135 -13.49 -11.68 -10.82
N GLY A 136 -13.07 -12.27 -11.95
CA GLY A 136 -13.75 -13.42 -12.57
C GLY A 136 -14.96 -13.03 -13.42
N PHE A 137 -15.25 -11.73 -13.56
CA PHE A 137 -16.17 -11.23 -14.56
C PHE A 137 -15.39 -10.92 -15.84
N ALA A 138 -15.76 -11.56 -16.96
CA ALA A 138 -14.98 -11.50 -18.20
C ALA A 138 -14.62 -10.07 -18.65
N LEU A 139 -15.50 -9.08 -18.45
CA LEU A 139 -15.19 -7.68 -18.76
C LEU A 139 -14.05 -7.13 -17.89
N THR A 140 -14.09 -7.38 -16.58
CA THR A 140 -13.04 -6.98 -15.64
C THR A 140 -11.73 -7.67 -15.99
N ASP A 141 -11.77 -8.97 -16.24
CA ASP A 141 -10.59 -9.77 -16.52
C ASP A 141 -9.92 -9.33 -17.83
N MET A 142 -10.70 -9.04 -18.88
CA MET A 142 -10.17 -8.46 -20.12
C MET A 142 -9.53 -7.08 -19.90
N MET A 143 -10.15 -6.22 -19.07
CA MET A 143 -9.61 -4.89 -18.78
C MET A 143 -8.31 -4.97 -17.97
N HIS A 144 -8.24 -5.87 -16.98
CA HIS A 144 -7.02 -6.13 -16.22
C HIS A 144 -5.93 -6.71 -17.11
N GLN A 145 -6.24 -7.73 -17.90
CA GLN A 145 -5.27 -8.39 -18.78
C GLN A 145 -4.62 -7.38 -19.74
N ALA A 146 -5.41 -6.48 -20.34
CA ALA A 146 -4.86 -5.45 -21.24
C ALA A 146 -3.86 -4.50 -20.54
N LEU A 147 -4.07 -4.18 -19.27
CA LEU A 147 -3.13 -3.38 -18.48
C LEU A 147 -1.89 -4.19 -18.07
N ILE A 148 -2.08 -5.46 -17.72
CA ILE A 148 -1.00 -6.39 -17.35
C ILE A 148 -0.08 -6.61 -18.55
N ASP A 149 -0.63 -6.94 -19.72
CA ASP A 149 0.11 -7.16 -20.95
C ASP A 149 0.97 -5.93 -21.29
N TYR A 150 0.39 -4.74 -21.14
CA TYR A 150 1.12 -3.48 -21.35
C TYR A 150 2.31 -3.33 -20.39
N LEU A 151 2.14 -3.65 -19.11
CA LEU A 151 3.22 -3.59 -18.13
C LEU A 151 4.32 -4.63 -18.40
N VAL A 152 3.95 -5.87 -18.73
CA VAL A 152 4.91 -6.93 -19.07
C VAL A 152 5.72 -6.56 -20.30
N MET A 153 5.09 -5.97 -21.32
CA MET A 153 5.79 -5.48 -22.51
C MET A 153 6.68 -4.27 -22.24
N SER A 154 6.27 -3.40 -21.31
CA SER A 154 7.03 -2.17 -20.98
C SER A 154 8.21 -2.44 -20.05
N PHE A 155 8.11 -3.45 -19.18
CA PHE A 155 9.08 -3.76 -18.13
C PHE A 155 9.44 -5.26 -18.06
N PRO A 156 9.97 -5.86 -19.15
CA PRO A 156 10.11 -7.32 -19.28
C PRO A 156 11.02 -7.97 -18.23
N GLU A 157 12.05 -7.27 -17.75
CA GLU A 157 12.99 -7.80 -16.75
C GLU A 157 12.61 -7.44 -15.30
N HIS A 158 11.68 -6.50 -15.13
CA HIS A 158 11.36 -5.91 -13.83
C HIS A 158 9.95 -6.23 -13.35
N VAL A 159 9.09 -6.79 -14.21
CA VAL A 159 7.70 -7.12 -13.87
C VAL A 159 7.42 -8.59 -14.17
N GLU A 160 6.87 -9.30 -13.19
CA GLU A 160 6.50 -10.71 -13.27
C GLU A 160 5.02 -10.88 -12.91
N VAL A 161 4.28 -11.74 -13.62
CA VAL A 161 2.86 -12.03 -13.33
C VAL A 161 2.74 -13.30 -12.51
N LEU A 162 2.03 -13.23 -11.38
CA LEU A 162 1.74 -14.37 -10.51
C LEU A 162 0.24 -14.63 -10.48
N ASP A 163 -0.17 -15.80 -10.95
CA ASP A 163 -1.55 -16.27 -10.86
C ASP A 163 -1.80 -16.97 -9.53
N LEU A 164 -2.61 -16.33 -8.68
CA LEU A 164 -2.97 -16.85 -7.37
C LEU A 164 -4.03 -17.95 -7.45
N ASP A 165 -4.89 -17.96 -8.48
CA ASP A 165 -5.99 -18.92 -8.61
C ASP A 165 -5.48 -20.33 -8.94
N THR A 166 -4.50 -20.43 -9.83
CA THR A 166 -3.84 -21.71 -10.18
C THR A 166 -2.98 -22.24 -9.04
N SER A 167 -2.45 -21.38 -8.17
CA SER A 167 -1.64 -21.78 -7.00
C SER A 167 -2.47 -22.40 -5.86
N GLN A 168 -3.78 -22.13 -5.81
CA GLN A 168 -4.70 -22.88 -4.94
C GLN A 168 -5.04 -24.27 -5.50
N GLN A 169 -4.73 -24.52 -6.77
CA GLN A 169 -5.08 -25.74 -7.51
C GLN A 169 -3.82 -26.42 -8.09
N SER A 170 -2.91 -26.90 -7.24
CA SER A 170 -1.89 -27.89 -7.65
C SER A 170 -1.52 -28.85 -6.50
N PRO A 171 -1.02 -30.07 -6.78
CA PRO A 171 -1.82 -31.27 -6.55
C PRO A 171 -1.03 -32.35 -5.79
N ARG A 172 -1.47 -32.75 -4.58
CA ARG A 172 -1.30 -34.11 -4.01
C ARG A 172 -1.86 -34.16 -2.59
N GLY A 173 -2.82 -35.06 -2.41
CA GLY A 173 -3.29 -35.46 -1.09
C GLY A 173 -4.74 -35.04 -0.86
N GLY A 174 -5.67 -35.89 -1.30
CA GLY A 174 -7.08 -35.72 -1.02
C GLY A 174 -7.34 -35.50 0.46
N ARG A 175 -7.90 -34.34 0.78
CA ARG A 175 -8.72 -34.16 1.97
C ARG A 175 -10.08 -33.69 1.47
N GLN A 176 -10.98 -34.66 1.32
CA GLN A 176 -12.41 -34.41 1.27
C GLN A 176 -12.74 -33.37 2.35
N ARG A 177 -13.21 -32.19 1.94
CA ARG A 177 -13.91 -31.29 2.85
C ARG A 177 -15.22 -32.00 3.23
N LEU A 178 -15.22 -32.65 4.38
CA LEU A 178 -16.44 -33.14 5.01
C LEU A 178 -17.19 -31.91 5.56
N PRO A 179 -18.49 -31.74 5.29
CA PRO A 179 -19.26 -30.64 5.89
C PRO A 179 -19.62 -31.04 7.32
N THR A 180 -18.88 -30.56 8.31
CA THR A 180 -19.33 -30.64 9.72
C THR A 180 -19.94 -29.32 10.12
N ALA A 181 -21.26 -29.36 10.33
CA ALA A 181 -22.04 -28.30 10.92
C ALA A 181 -21.59 -27.98 12.36
N SER A 182 -21.84 -26.71 12.74
CA SER A 182 -21.96 -26.15 14.10
C SER A 182 -20.72 -25.98 14.98
N ALA A 183 -20.35 -24.71 15.20
CA ALA A 183 -20.02 -24.06 16.49
C ALA A 183 -19.17 -22.80 16.18
N ALA A 184 -19.81 -21.63 16.05
CA ALA A 184 -19.86 -20.61 17.11
C ALA A 184 -18.53 -19.84 17.28
N ASP A 185 -18.47 -18.69 16.61
CA ASP A 185 -17.94 -17.40 17.06
C ASP A 185 -16.64 -17.36 17.88
N SER A 186 -15.55 -16.92 17.23
CA SER A 186 -14.61 -15.86 17.70
C SER A 186 -13.23 -15.83 16.99
N ALA A 187 -12.95 -16.72 16.02
CA ALA A 187 -11.62 -16.81 15.39
C ALA A 187 -11.49 -16.21 13.96
N ALA A 188 -12.60 -15.73 13.37
CA ALA A 188 -12.67 -15.37 11.95
C ALA A 188 -11.95 -14.07 11.53
N SER A 189 -11.29 -13.33 12.43
CA SER A 189 -10.68 -12.05 12.07
C SER A 189 -9.21 -12.13 11.61
N ILE A 190 -8.54 -13.27 11.83
CA ILE A 190 -7.10 -13.45 11.55
C ILE A 190 -6.85 -14.40 10.37
N GLU A 191 -7.76 -15.35 10.09
CA GLU A 191 -7.66 -16.26 8.94
C GLU A 191 -7.91 -15.55 7.60
N ASP A 192 -8.79 -14.53 7.56
CA ASP A 192 -9.16 -13.77 6.36
C ASP A 192 -8.02 -12.94 5.73
N VAL A 193 -6.91 -12.73 6.47
CA VAL A 193 -5.78 -11.90 6.03
C VAL A 193 -4.64 -12.74 5.44
N ARG A 194 -4.52 -14.00 5.88
CA ARG A 194 -3.53 -14.97 5.36
C ARG A 194 -3.98 -15.67 4.08
N GLU A 195 -5.25 -15.52 3.70
CA GLU A 195 -5.85 -16.23 2.56
C GLU A 195 -5.62 -15.54 1.20
N ILE A 196 -4.81 -14.46 1.16
CA ILE A 196 -4.54 -13.76 -0.11
C ILE A 196 -3.58 -14.58 -0.99
N ALA A 197 -2.63 -15.31 -0.42
CA ALA A 197 -1.66 -16.10 -1.16
C ALA A 197 -1.13 -17.27 -0.32
N SER A 198 -0.75 -18.38 -0.97
CA SER A 198 -0.09 -19.49 -0.28
C SER A 198 1.29 -19.06 0.23
N LYS A 199 1.81 -19.75 1.25
CA LYS A 199 3.13 -19.43 1.82
C LYS A 199 4.24 -19.46 0.75
N GLU A 200 4.20 -20.42 -0.16
CA GLU A 200 5.17 -20.55 -1.25
C GLU A 200 5.15 -19.34 -2.18
N VAL A 201 3.96 -18.82 -2.50
CA VAL A 201 3.82 -17.60 -3.31
C VAL A 201 4.33 -16.38 -2.56
N ILE A 202 4.05 -16.29 -1.26
CA ILE A 202 4.58 -15.21 -0.43
C ILE A 202 6.11 -15.24 -0.44
N ASP A 203 6.72 -16.40 -0.20
CA ASP A 203 8.18 -16.55 -0.21
C ASP A 203 8.77 -16.19 -1.58
N HIS A 204 8.11 -16.58 -2.69
CA HIS A 204 8.50 -16.18 -4.05
C HIS A 204 8.41 -14.67 -4.28
N ILE A 205 7.35 -14.01 -3.81
CA ILE A 205 7.20 -12.54 -3.90
C ILE A 205 8.34 -11.84 -3.17
N TYR A 206 8.69 -12.30 -1.96
CA TYR A 206 9.81 -11.72 -1.21
C TYR A 206 11.13 -11.92 -1.95
N GLU A 207 11.38 -13.11 -2.52
CA GLU A 207 12.60 -13.37 -3.29
C GLU A 207 12.70 -12.54 -4.57
N SER A 208 11.62 -12.45 -5.36
CA SER A 208 11.56 -11.57 -6.54
C SER A 208 11.76 -10.10 -6.16
N SER A 209 11.21 -9.66 -5.02
CA SER A 209 11.35 -8.29 -4.55
C SER A 209 12.80 -7.91 -4.22
N ARG A 210 13.59 -8.85 -3.67
CA ARG A 210 15.03 -8.65 -3.41
C ARG A 210 15.85 -8.49 -4.68
N GLN A 211 15.39 -9.07 -5.79
CA GLN A 211 15.96 -8.88 -7.12
C GLN A 211 15.54 -7.55 -7.76
N GLY A 212 14.76 -6.72 -7.05
CA GLY A 212 14.22 -5.47 -7.59
C GLY A 212 13.05 -5.66 -8.55
N LYS A 213 12.45 -6.85 -8.61
CA LYS A 213 11.32 -7.16 -9.49
C LYS A 213 9.98 -6.92 -8.78
N MET A 214 9.01 -6.39 -9.52
CA MET A 214 7.64 -6.21 -9.09
C MET A 214 6.76 -7.37 -9.55
N CYS A 215 6.13 -8.06 -8.60
CA CYS A 215 5.14 -9.08 -8.93
C CYS A 215 3.75 -8.47 -9.10
N ILE A 216 3.02 -8.83 -10.16
CA ILE A 216 1.60 -8.52 -10.36
C ILE A 216 0.77 -9.69 -9.85
N LEU A 217 -0.14 -9.44 -8.92
CA LEU A 217 -1.03 -10.45 -8.32
C LEU A 217 -2.32 -10.57 -9.12
N GLN A 218 -2.41 -11.62 -9.94
CA GLN A 218 -3.62 -11.99 -10.67
C GLN A 218 -4.51 -12.91 -9.81
N GLY A 219 -5.84 -12.77 -9.92
CA GLY A 219 -6.80 -13.52 -9.09
C GLY A 219 -6.92 -13.01 -7.65
N CYS A 220 -6.33 -11.86 -7.33
CA CYS A 220 -6.34 -11.33 -5.98
C CYS A 220 -7.72 -10.78 -5.56
N SER A 221 -7.97 -10.73 -4.25
CA SER A 221 -9.24 -10.26 -3.68
C SER A 221 -9.63 -8.84 -4.10
N ASP A 222 -10.89 -8.65 -4.51
CA ASP A 222 -11.51 -7.35 -4.81
C ASP A 222 -11.62 -6.37 -3.63
N SER A 223 -11.37 -6.83 -2.40
CA SER A 223 -11.55 -5.99 -1.21
C SER A 223 -10.29 -5.18 -0.91
N VAL A 224 -10.33 -3.88 -1.23
CA VAL A 224 -9.26 -2.92 -0.88
C VAL A 224 -8.89 -2.99 0.60
N HIS A 225 -9.86 -3.19 1.49
CA HIS A 225 -9.61 -3.32 2.92
C HIS A 225 -8.82 -4.59 3.29
N ARG A 226 -9.03 -5.70 2.59
CA ARG A 226 -8.25 -6.94 2.79
C ARG A 226 -6.82 -6.77 2.28
N LEU A 227 -6.67 -6.21 1.07
CA LEU A 227 -5.35 -5.92 0.49
C LEU A 227 -4.49 -5.04 1.41
N ARG A 228 -5.09 -4.00 2.00
CA ARG A 228 -4.36 -3.09 2.91
C ARG A 228 -3.98 -3.68 4.26
N LYS A 229 -4.66 -4.73 4.70
CA LYS A 229 -4.31 -5.46 5.93
C LYS A 229 -3.36 -6.63 5.66
N SER A 230 -3.08 -6.92 4.39
CA SER A 230 -2.16 -7.97 3.98
C SER A 230 -0.72 -7.67 4.42
N GLN A 231 0.03 -8.73 4.70
CA GLN A 231 1.46 -8.66 4.98
C GLN A 231 2.29 -8.26 3.75
N LEU A 232 1.72 -8.35 2.55
CA LEU A 232 2.41 -7.99 1.31
C LEU A 232 2.35 -6.49 1.02
N PHE A 233 1.43 -5.75 1.66
CA PHE A 233 1.16 -4.34 1.37
C PHE A 233 1.14 -4.03 -0.14
N PRO A 234 0.31 -4.69 -0.96
CA PRO A 234 0.33 -4.49 -2.41
C PRO A 234 0.02 -3.04 -2.80
N ILE A 235 0.56 -2.57 -3.93
CA ILE A 235 0.14 -1.35 -4.61
C ILE A 235 -1.24 -1.59 -5.20
N VAL A 236 -2.24 -0.87 -4.68
CA VAL A 236 -3.63 -1.06 -5.08
C VAL A 236 -3.98 -0.10 -6.22
N VAL A 237 -4.16 -0.65 -7.42
CA VAL A 237 -4.57 0.07 -8.62
C VAL A 237 -6.08 -0.12 -8.83
N HIS A 238 -6.85 0.95 -8.67
CA HIS A 238 -8.30 0.91 -8.83
C HIS A 238 -8.73 1.35 -10.22
N LEU A 239 -9.35 0.44 -10.97
CA LEU A 239 -10.04 0.76 -12.22
C LEU A 239 -11.44 1.29 -11.92
N ARG A 240 -11.66 2.58 -12.16
CA ARG A 240 -12.90 3.28 -11.80
C ARG A 240 -13.72 3.64 -13.03
N LEU A 241 -14.88 3.01 -13.21
CA LEU A 241 -15.86 3.44 -14.20
C LEU A 241 -16.71 4.59 -13.65
N ARG A 242 -16.69 5.74 -14.34
CA ARG A 242 -17.41 6.96 -13.89
C ARG A 242 -18.92 6.81 -13.83
N SER A 243 -19.51 5.90 -14.61
CA SER A 243 -20.96 5.75 -14.68
C SER A 243 -21.36 4.30 -14.95
N GLN A 244 -22.38 3.84 -14.22
CA GLN A 244 -23.05 2.56 -14.48
C GLN A 244 -23.62 2.46 -15.90
N GLN A 245 -23.98 3.59 -16.52
CA GLN A 245 -24.47 3.62 -17.90
C GLN A 245 -23.39 3.19 -18.91
N VAL A 246 -22.12 3.47 -18.60
CA VAL A 246 -20.99 3.01 -19.41
C VAL A 246 -20.86 1.50 -19.28
N LEU A 247 -20.94 0.96 -18.06
CA LEU A 247 -20.92 -0.48 -17.83
C LEU A 247 -22.04 -1.19 -18.61
N THR A 248 -23.28 -0.69 -18.54
CA THR A 248 -24.41 -1.28 -19.29
C THR A 248 -24.20 -1.23 -20.80
N LYS A 249 -23.61 -0.15 -21.34
CA LYS A 249 -23.28 -0.07 -22.76
C LYS A 249 -22.18 -1.05 -23.16
N LEU A 250 -21.13 -1.19 -22.34
CA LEU A 250 -20.05 -2.16 -22.56
C LEU A 250 -20.56 -3.60 -22.54
N LEU A 251 -21.46 -3.92 -21.61
CA LEU A 251 -22.10 -5.23 -21.51
C LEU A 251 -22.91 -5.56 -22.76
N ARG A 252 -23.67 -4.59 -23.28
CA ARG A 252 -24.43 -4.77 -24.52
C ARG A 252 -23.53 -4.91 -25.74
N SER A 253 -22.39 -4.20 -25.81
CA SER A 253 -21.48 -4.32 -26.96
C SER A 253 -20.75 -5.66 -27.04
N LEU A 254 -20.63 -6.38 -25.92
CA LEU A 254 -20.02 -7.71 -25.91
C LEU A 254 -21.00 -8.82 -26.35
N ASP A 255 -22.30 -8.51 -26.48
CA ASP A 255 -23.38 -9.44 -26.89
C ASP A 255 -23.42 -10.77 -26.11
N ASP A 256 -22.87 -10.81 -24.90
CA ASP A 256 -22.86 -12.00 -24.04
C ASP A 256 -24.10 -12.05 -23.15
N LYS A 257 -24.96 -13.04 -23.43
CA LYS A 257 -26.22 -13.27 -22.71
C LYS A 257 -26.01 -13.61 -21.23
N GLU A 258 -24.94 -14.32 -20.87
CA GLU A 258 -24.67 -14.68 -19.48
C GLU A 258 -24.20 -13.45 -18.68
N MET A 259 -23.35 -12.61 -19.27
CA MET A 259 -22.91 -11.36 -18.65
C MET A 259 -24.07 -10.37 -18.46
N LEU A 260 -24.99 -10.31 -19.42
CA LEU A 260 -26.20 -9.48 -19.34
C LEU A 260 -27.11 -9.91 -18.18
N LYS A 261 -27.24 -11.21 -17.90
CA LYS A 261 -28.00 -11.72 -16.74
C LYS A 261 -27.40 -11.26 -15.41
N GLN A 262 -26.07 -11.25 -15.31
CA GLN A 262 -25.36 -10.84 -14.09
C GLN A 262 -25.21 -9.31 -13.94
N SER A 263 -25.65 -8.52 -14.92
CA SER A 263 -25.43 -7.07 -14.98
C SER A 263 -25.89 -6.31 -13.73
N GLN A 264 -27.01 -6.66 -13.11
CA GLN A 264 -27.51 -5.98 -11.92
C GLN A 264 -26.61 -6.18 -10.70
N SER A 265 -26.06 -7.38 -10.53
CA SER A 265 -25.07 -7.69 -9.49
C SER A 265 -23.80 -6.86 -9.70
N GLN A 266 -23.32 -6.78 -10.96
CA GLN A 266 -22.14 -5.98 -11.31
C GLN A 266 -22.35 -4.47 -11.09
N ILE A 267 -23.53 -3.95 -11.44
CA ILE A 267 -23.85 -2.54 -11.22
C ILE A 267 -23.84 -2.23 -9.71
N SER A 268 -24.39 -3.14 -8.89
CA SER A 268 -24.38 -2.99 -7.43
C SER A 268 -22.96 -3.05 -6.86
N PHE A 269 -22.12 -3.93 -7.39
CA PHE A 269 -20.70 -3.98 -7.05
C PHE A 269 -19.97 -2.69 -7.45
N LEU A 270 -20.11 -2.24 -8.69
CA LEU A 270 -19.48 -1.03 -9.22
C LEU A 270 -19.85 0.19 -8.37
N ASN A 271 -21.11 0.33 -7.96
CA ASN A 271 -21.56 1.45 -7.12
C ASN A 271 -20.89 1.43 -5.73
N ARG A 272 -20.73 0.25 -5.12
CA ARG A 272 -19.98 0.09 -3.86
C ARG A 272 -18.50 0.41 -4.05
N HIS A 273 -17.91 -0.08 -5.13
CA HIS A 273 -16.48 0.11 -5.43
C HIS A 273 -16.16 1.58 -5.76
N ASN A 274 -17.04 2.27 -6.49
CA ASN A 274 -16.96 3.70 -6.77
C ASN A 274 -17.11 4.59 -5.53
N ALA A 275 -17.75 4.08 -4.47
CA ALA A 275 -17.88 4.78 -3.19
C ALA A 275 -16.60 4.69 -2.34
N ILE A 276 -15.63 3.84 -2.72
CA ILE A 276 -14.34 3.74 -2.03
C ILE A 276 -13.58 5.07 -2.19
N PRO A 277 -13.20 5.74 -1.08
CA PRO A 277 -12.42 6.96 -1.14
C PRO A 277 -11.08 6.75 -1.87
N GLY A 278 -10.71 7.66 -2.77
CA GLY A 278 -9.45 7.56 -3.53
C GLY A 278 -8.20 7.48 -2.64
N LYS A 279 -8.25 8.01 -1.41
CA LYS A 279 -7.20 7.87 -0.39
C LYS A 279 -6.88 6.42 0.02
N ASN A 280 -7.78 5.49 -0.31
CA ASN A 280 -7.62 4.08 0.00
C ASN A 280 -6.90 3.27 -1.06
N CYS A 281 -6.66 3.86 -2.23
CA CYS A 281 -5.93 3.26 -3.33
C CYS A 281 -4.62 4.03 -3.55
N ASP A 282 -3.61 3.37 -4.11
CA ASP A 282 -2.36 4.03 -4.48
C ASP A 282 -2.51 4.74 -5.84
N LEU A 283 -3.24 4.14 -6.79
CA LEU A 283 -3.53 4.71 -8.11
C LEU A 283 -5.00 4.49 -8.48
N VAL A 284 -5.65 5.49 -9.10
CA VAL A 284 -7.04 5.39 -9.57
C VAL A 284 -7.13 5.70 -11.06
N LEU A 285 -7.28 4.65 -11.88
CA LEU A 285 -7.43 4.76 -13.32
C LEU A 285 -8.91 5.03 -13.67
N SER A 286 -9.21 6.28 -14.04
CA SER A 286 -10.58 6.72 -14.36
C SER A 286 -10.76 7.20 -15.80
N LYS A 287 -9.73 7.08 -16.63
CA LYS A 287 -9.74 7.50 -18.04
C LYS A 287 -10.42 6.42 -18.88
N SER A 288 -11.19 6.85 -19.87
CA SER A 288 -11.94 5.93 -20.74
C SER A 288 -11.10 5.34 -21.88
N ARG A 289 -9.93 5.91 -22.16
CA ARG A 289 -9.03 5.47 -23.23
C ARG A 289 -7.93 4.61 -22.63
N LEU A 290 -7.76 3.40 -23.17
CA LEU A 290 -6.77 2.44 -22.69
C LEU A 290 -5.35 3.02 -22.76
N GLU A 291 -4.98 3.65 -23.88
CA GLU A 291 -3.62 4.20 -24.05
C GLU A 291 -3.23 5.19 -22.95
N ILE A 292 -4.18 6.03 -22.52
CA ILE A 292 -3.93 7.04 -21.48
C ILE A 292 -3.81 6.37 -20.12
N SER A 293 -4.67 5.40 -19.81
CA SER A 293 -4.62 4.63 -18.56
C SER A 293 -3.33 3.80 -18.47
N CYS A 294 -2.90 3.20 -19.58
CA CYS A 294 -1.63 2.47 -19.69
C CYS A 294 -0.44 3.41 -19.43
N PHE A 295 -0.41 4.58 -20.05
CA PHE A 295 0.65 5.56 -19.82
C PHE A 295 0.70 6.05 -18.37
N GLU A 296 -0.46 6.36 -17.78
CA GLU A 296 -0.58 6.76 -16.36
C GLU A 296 -0.07 5.65 -15.42
N LEU A 297 -0.43 4.41 -15.71
CA LEU A 297 0.02 3.23 -14.96
C LEU A 297 1.53 2.99 -15.09
N ALA A 298 2.07 3.01 -16.31
CA ALA A 298 3.50 2.81 -16.51
C ALA A 298 4.33 3.96 -15.93
N SER A 299 3.87 5.21 -16.03
CA SER A 299 4.55 6.34 -15.40
C SER A 299 4.58 6.20 -13.87
N TYR A 300 3.52 5.67 -13.26
CA TYR A 300 3.51 5.37 -11.83
C TYR A 300 4.49 4.24 -11.49
N VAL A 301 4.45 3.13 -12.24
CA VAL A 301 5.29 1.95 -12.00
C VAL A 301 6.78 2.27 -12.19
N ASP A 302 7.14 3.02 -13.23
CA ASP A 302 8.50 3.48 -13.51
C ASP A 302 9.05 4.33 -12.35
N ALA A 303 8.27 5.33 -11.91
CA ALA A 303 8.65 6.17 -10.78
C ALA A 303 8.81 5.37 -9.48
N TYR A 304 7.90 4.41 -9.23
CA TYR A 304 7.95 3.55 -8.05
C TYR A 304 9.15 2.60 -8.08
N LEU A 305 9.36 1.89 -9.18
CA LEU A 305 10.48 0.97 -9.35
C LEU A 305 11.81 1.71 -9.23
N GLY A 306 11.94 2.87 -9.88
CA GLY A 306 13.09 3.74 -9.73
C GLY A 306 13.37 4.04 -8.25
N GLU A 307 12.39 4.57 -7.52
CA GLU A 307 12.57 4.90 -6.10
C GLU A 307 12.82 3.69 -5.19
N ALA A 308 12.16 2.56 -5.44
CA ALA A 308 12.31 1.35 -4.64
C ALA A 308 13.69 0.71 -4.82
N THR A 309 14.23 0.74 -6.04
CA THR A 309 15.49 0.08 -6.44
C THR A 309 16.70 1.00 -6.45
N LEU A 310 16.55 2.31 -6.17
CA LEU A 310 17.67 3.25 -6.03
C LEU A 310 18.75 2.67 -5.12
N ASP A 311 20.01 3.02 -5.33
CA ASP A 311 21.05 2.70 -4.36
C ASP A 311 20.92 3.57 -3.10
N MET A 312 21.31 3.00 -1.96
CA MET A 312 21.36 3.74 -0.70
C MET A 312 22.66 4.53 -0.63
N ASP A 313 22.56 5.85 -0.49
CA ASP A 313 23.71 6.72 -0.22
C ASP A 313 23.93 6.77 1.29
N VAL A 314 24.98 6.09 1.74
CA VAL A 314 25.26 5.90 3.16
C VAL A 314 26.42 6.77 3.58
N ASP A 315 26.18 7.64 4.56
CA ASP A 315 27.25 8.41 5.21
C ASP A 315 28.19 7.44 5.96
N ASP A 316 29.50 7.52 5.71
CA ASP A 316 30.54 6.66 6.31
C ASP A 316 30.48 6.62 7.85
N ARG A 317 29.96 7.69 8.45
CA ARG A 317 29.74 7.81 9.90
C ARG A 317 28.65 6.88 10.43
N LEU A 318 27.67 6.54 9.61
CA LEU A 318 26.60 5.61 9.94
C LEU A 318 27.05 4.16 9.68
N LEU A 319 27.80 3.92 8.61
CA LEU A 319 28.36 2.59 8.28
C LEU A 319 29.27 2.04 9.38
N THR A 320 30.12 2.89 9.96
CA THR A 320 31.03 2.48 11.05
C THR A 320 30.30 2.06 12.33
N ARG A 321 29.05 2.45 12.49
CA ARG A 321 28.23 2.16 13.68
C ARG A 321 27.19 1.08 13.45
N ALA A 322 26.80 0.85 12.21
CA ALA A 322 25.77 -0.11 11.86
C ALA A 322 26.34 -1.52 11.72
N LYS A 323 25.67 -2.49 12.32
CA LYS A 323 25.86 -3.91 11.99
C LYS A 323 24.90 -4.27 10.87
N PRO A 324 25.35 -4.94 9.80
CA PRO A 324 24.43 -5.52 8.82
C PRO A 324 23.55 -6.55 9.56
N THR A 325 22.25 -6.50 9.31
CA THR A 325 21.27 -7.36 9.98
C THR A 325 20.18 -7.67 8.96
N ASP A 326 19.78 -8.94 8.87
CA ASP A 326 18.65 -9.31 8.03
C ASP A 326 17.36 -8.77 8.69
N VAL A 327 16.46 -8.20 7.89
CA VAL A 327 15.20 -7.63 8.38
C VAL A 327 14.33 -8.71 9.03
N ALA A 328 14.55 -9.99 8.69
CA ALA A 328 13.90 -11.12 9.35
C ALA A 328 14.38 -11.38 10.80
N GLU A 329 15.51 -10.82 11.21
CA GLU A 329 16.09 -10.96 12.57
C GLU A 329 15.72 -9.79 13.51
N LEU A 330 15.00 -8.78 13.01
CA LEU A 330 14.55 -7.58 13.72
C LEU A 330 13.20 -7.76 14.42
#